data_AF-A0A526YLH3-F1
#
_entry.id   AF-A0A526YLH3-F1
#
_cell.length_a   1.000
_cell.length_b   1.000
_cell.length_c   1.000
_cell.angle_alpha   90.00
_cell.angle_beta   90.00
_cell.angle_gamma   90.00
#
_symmetry.space_group_name_H-M   'P 1'
#
loop_
_entity.id
_entity.type
_entity.pdbx_description
1 polymer ?
#
loop_
_entity_poly.entity_id
_entity_poly.type
_entity_poly.pdbx_seq_one_letter_code
_entity_poly.pdbx_strand_id
1 'polypeptide(L)'
;SDTWPGLSSFFQPGSEIILADSTDDVVAAVGLPDSEVDAIRRRARERVLDEHTSAQRARELDRLLSDSLPGLGQGLAAGEPLKEAI
;
A
#
# COMPACT_ATOMS: atom_id res chain seq x y z
N SER A 1 -1.49 -13.53 4.23
CA SER A 1 -2.49 -12.82 3.42
C SER A 1 -2.91 -13.77 2.32
N ASP A 2 -4.16 -13.69 1.89
CA ASP A 2 -4.64 -14.48 0.77
C ASP A 2 -4.01 -13.97 -0.54
N THR A 3 -3.77 -14.87 -1.48
CA THR A 3 -3.24 -14.54 -2.79
C THR A 3 -4.31 -13.89 -3.68
N TRP A 4 -3.99 -12.75 -4.30
CA TRP A 4 -4.86 -12.12 -5.31
C TRP A 4 -4.07 -11.43 -6.43
N PRO A 5 -4.64 -11.31 -7.65
CA PRO A 5 -3.96 -10.70 -8.78
C PRO A 5 -3.65 -9.21 -8.55
N GLY A 6 -2.36 -8.86 -8.60
CA GLY A 6 -1.90 -7.48 -8.39
C GLY A 6 -1.31 -7.22 -7.01
N LEU A 7 -1.37 -8.17 -6.07
CA LEU A 7 -0.74 -8.02 -4.75
C LEU A 7 0.77 -7.75 -4.85
N SER A 8 1.45 -8.41 -5.81
CA SER A 8 2.88 -8.22 -6.07
C SER A 8 3.23 -6.82 -6.61
N SER A 9 2.23 -6.02 -7.01
CA SER A 9 2.44 -4.61 -7.37
C SER A 9 2.55 -3.70 -6.14
N PHE A 10 2.20 -4.20 -4.95
CA PHE A 10 2.22 -3.47 -3.69
C PHE A 10 3.36 -3.90 -2.77
N PHE A 11 3.58 -5.21 -2.71
CA PHE A 11 4.54 -5.86 -1.81
C PHE A 11 5.37 -6.90 -2.55
N GLN A 12 6.56 -7.19 -2.04
CA GLN A 12 7.35 -8.35 -2.45
C GLN A 12 7.00 -9.57 -1.56
N PRO A 13 6.31 -10.60 -2.11
CA PRO A 13 5.98 -11.82 -1.35
C PRO A 13 7.23 -12.50 -0.77
N GLY A 14 7.11 -13.04 0.44
CA GLY A 14 8.18 -13.68 1.20
C GLY A 14 9.15 -12.70 1.87
N SER A 15 9.19 -11.42 1.44
CA SER A 15 10.07 -10.39 2.04
C SER A 15 9.28 -9.38 2.88
N GLU A 16 8.17 -8.89 2.35
CA GLU A 16 7.35 -7.83 2.95
C GLU A 16 5.96 -8.33 3.36
N ILE A 17 5.56 -9.49 2.86
CA ILE A 17 4.28 -10.13 3.19
C ILE A 17 4.41 -11.64 3.04
N ILE A 18 3.74 -12.40 3.92
CA ILE A 18 3.62 -13.85 3.80
C ILE A 18 2.28 -14.17 3.15
N LEU A 19 2.32 -14.91 2.05
CA LEU A 19 1.13 -15.46 1.40
C LEU A 19 0.81 -16.81 2.04
N ALA A 20 -0.47 -17.06 2.26
CA ALA A 20 -0.96 -18.31 2.80
C ALA A 20 -2.16 -18.75 1.96
N ASP A 21 -2.04 -19.89 1.29
CA ASP A 21 -3.11 -20.45 0.45
C ASP A 21 -3.90 -21.54 1.20
N SER A 22 -3.39 -21.96 2.37
CA SER A 22 -3.98 -22.98 3.22
C SER A 22 -3.81 -22.65 4.72
N THR A 23 -4.56 -23.38 5.56
CA THR A 23 -4.39 -23.31 7.03
C THR A 23 -2.97 -23.67 7.46
N ASP A 24 -2.35 -24.67 6.82
CA ASP A 24 -0.99 -25.12 7.17
C ASP A 24 0.04 -24.01 6.91
N ASP A 25 -0.14 -23.21 5.86
CA ASP A 25 0.72 -22.05 5.59
C ASP A 25 0.59 -20.99 6.67
N VAL A 26 -0.63 -20.74 7.18
CA VAL A 26 -0.86 -19.82 8.29
C VAL A 26 -0.18 -20.32 9.57
N VAL A 27 -0.32 -21.61 9.88
CA VAL A 27 0.34 -22.23 11.04
C VAL A 27 1.86 -22.13 10.92
N ALA A 28 2.41 -22.42 9.74
CA ALA A 28 3.84 -22.27 9.48
C ALA A 28 4.30 -20.81 9.65
N ALA A 29 3.53 -19.85 9.14
CA ALA A 29 3.84 -18.42 9.25
C ALA A 29 3.83 -17.92 10.71
N VAL A 30 2.88 -18.38 11.52
CA VAL A 30 2.80 -18.05 12.96
C VAL A 30 3.93 -18.71 13.75
N GLY A 31 4.43 -19.86 13.29
CA GLY A 31 5.55 -20.58 13.89
C GLY A 31 6.94 -20.05 13.51
N LEU A 32 7.03 -19.02 12.67
CA LEU A 32 8.33 -18.42 12.30
C LEU A 32 9.04 -17.81 13.53
N PRO A 33 10.39 -17.80 13.54
CA PRO A 33 11.14 -17.11 14.59
C PRO A 33 10.80 -15.62 14.64
N ASP A 34 10.73 -15.05 15.84
CA ASP A 34 10.42 -13.62 16.04
C ASP A 34 11.33 -12.70 15.21
N SER A 35 12.61 -13.04 15.08
CA SER A 35 13.57 -12.27 14.28
C SER A 35 13.19 -12.18 12.80
N GLU A 36 12.61 -13.25 12.26
CA GLU A 36 12.17 -13.29 10.86
C GLU A 36 10.88 -12.50 10.68
N VAL A 37 9.94 -12.67 11.62
CA VAL A 37 8.69 -11.91 11.66
C VAL A 37 8.97 -10.40 11.77
N ASP A 38 9.90 -10.00 12.62
CA ASP A 38 10.29 -8.59 12.80
C ASP A 38 10.95 -8.01 11.55
N ALA A 39 11.79 -8.79 10.86
CA ALA A 39 12.40 -8.37 9.61
C ALA A 39 11.33 -8.13 8.52
N ILE A 40 10.34 -9.03 8.42
CA ILE A 40 9.22 -8.88 7.47
C ILE A 40 8.37 -7.66 7.85
N ARG A 41 7.99 -7.52 9.12
CA ARG A 41 7.19 -6.38 9.62
C ARG A 41 7.86 -5.04 9.33
N ARG A 42 9.17 -4.94 9.56
CA ARG A 42 9.92 -3.71 9.29
C ARG A 42 9.86 -3.35 7.81
N ARG A 43 10.19 -4.29 6.91
CA ARG A 43 10.17 -4.04 5.46
C ARG A 43 8.75 -3.70 4.97
N ALA A 44 7.74 -4.41 5.46
CA ALA A 44 6.34 -4.13 5.15
C ALA A 44 5.96 -2.69 5.56
N ARG A 45 6.34 -2.29 6.78
CA ARG A 45 6.04 -0.95 7.30
C ARG A 45 6.75 0.14 6.51
N GLU A 46 8.03 -0.04 6.23
CA GLU A 46 8.83 0.89 5.41
C GLU A 46 8.16 1.09 4.03
N ARG A 47 7.85 -0.01 3.34
CA ARG A 47 7.13 -0.01 2.05
C ARG A 47 5.82 0.76 2.09
N VAL A 48 4.99 0.52 3.13
CA VAL A 48 3.68 1.20 3.26
C VAL A 48 3.83 2.69 3.50
N LEU A 49 4.77 3.09 4.36
CA LEU A 49 4.96 4.50 4.67
C LEU A 49 5.58 5.28 3.51
N ASP A 50 6.39 4.63 2.68
CA ASP A 50 7.02 5.27 1.53
C ASP A 50 6.05 5.41 0.34
N GLU A 51 5.18 4.41 0.10
CA GLU A 51 4.41 4.33 -1.15
C GLU A 51 2.89 4.34 -0.98
N HIS A 52 2.38 3.88 0.16
CA HIS A 52 0.96 3.54 0.31
C HIS A 52 0.24 4.35 1.39
N THR A 53 0.76 5.53 1.73
CA THR A 53 0.02 6.50 2.56
C THR A 53 -1.16 7.10 1.79
N SER A 54 -2.23 7.47 2.48
CA SER A 54 -3.40 8.10 1.84
C SER A 54 -3.02 9.33 1.02
N ALA A 55 -2.07 10.15 1.50
CA ALA A 55 -1.59 11.33 0.79
C ALA A 55 -0.81 10.98 -0.50
N GLN A 56 -0.02 9.90 -0.49
CA GLN A 56 0.67 9.43 -1.70
C GLN A 56 -0.33 8.87 -2.71
N ARG A 57 -1.31 8.09 -2.25
CA ARG A 57 -2.32 7.45 -3.10
C ARG A 57 -3.30 8.47 -3.70
N ALA A 58 -3.63 9.54 -2.98
CA ALA A 58 -4.43 10.65 -3.51
C ALA A 58 -3.68 11.37 -4.64
N ARG A 59 -2.40 11.69 -4.44
CA ARG A 59 -1.56 12.31 -5.50
C ARG A 59 -1.42 11.42 -6.73
N GLU A 60 -1.25 10.11 -6.53
CA GLU A 60 -1.17 9.16 -7.64
C GLU A 60 -2.49 9.11 -8.41
N LEU A 61 -3.63 9.08 -7.71
CA LEU A 61 -4.96 9.14 -8.34
C LEU A 61 -5.13 10.43 -9.17
N ASP A 62 -4.81 11.59 -8.59
CA ASP A 62 -4.90 12.88 -9.30
C ASP A 62 -4.05 12.90 -10.57
N ARG A 63 -2.84 12.32 -10.50
CA ARG A 63 -1.95 12.16 -11.65
C ARG A 63 -2.58 11.28 -12.72
N LEU A 64 -3.07 10.10 -12.36
CA LEU A 64 -3.69 9.15 -13.29
C LEU A 64 -4.94 9.74 -13.96
N LEU A 65 -5.77 10.49 -13.21
CA LEU A 65 -6.94 11.16 -13.76
C LEU A 65 -6.57 12.29 -14.70
N SER A 66 -5.56 13.10 -14.34
CA SER A 66 -5.08 14.20 -15.19
C SER A 66 -4.46 13.69 -16.49
N ASP A 67 -3.71 12.59 -16.43
CA ASP A 67 -3.10 11.95 -17.60
C ASP A 67 -4.18 11.33 -18.52
N SER A 68 -5.26 10.79 -17.94
CA SER A 68 -6.33 10.11 -18.69
C SER A 68 -7.38 11.07 -19.26
N LEU A 69 -7.53 12.25 -18.68
CA LEU A 69 -8.54 13.25 -19.06
C LEU A 69 -7.85 14.60 -19.34
N PRO A 70 -7.33 14.82 -20.56
CA PRO A 70 -6.71 16.09 -20.93
C PRO A 70 -7.75 17.22 -20.84
N GLY A 71 -7.75 17.94 -19.70
CA GLY A 71 -8.67 19.06 -19.44
C GLY A 71 -9.07 19.28 -17.97
N LEU A 72 -9.00 18.26 -17.11
CA LEU A 72 -9.40 18.40 -15.69
C LEU A 72 -8.44 19.24 -14.85
N GLY A 73 -7.17 19.32 -15.23
CA GLY A 73 -6.15 20.09 -14.50
C GLY A 73 -6.34 21.61 -14.52
N GLN A 74 -7.24 22.15 -15.36
CA GLN A 74 -7.50 23.59 -15.43
C GLN A 74 -8.70 24.06 -14.59
N GLY A 75 -9.51 23.14 -14.05
CA GLY A 75 -10.73 23.48 -13.29
C GLY A 75 -10.61 23.39 -11.76
N LEU A 76 -9.62 22.67 -11.24
CA LEU A 76 -9.47 22.39 -9.80
C LEU A 76 -8.44 23.27 -9.08
N ALA A 77 -8.02 24.38 -9.68
CA ALA A 77 -7.09 25.33 -9.03
C ALA A 77 -7.78 26.26 -8.01
N ALA A 78 -9.07 26.07 -7.74
CA ALA A 78 -9.86 26.87 -6.80
C ALA A 78 -10.64 25.99 -5.81
N GLY A 79 -9.95 25.08 -5.11
CA GLY A 79 -10.48 24.43 -3.92
C GLY A 79 -9.94 25.13 -2.68
N GLU A 80 -10.80 25.82 -1.92
CA GLU A 80 -10.45 26.41 -0.63
C GLU A 80 -9.76 25.39 0.31
N PRO A 81 -8.82 25.83 1.16
CA PRO A 81 -8.16 24.93 2.11
C PRO A 81 -9.20 24.34 3.06
N LEU A 82 -9.20 23.00 3.18
CA LEU A 82 -9.97 22.26 4.16
C LEU A 82 -9.56 22.78 5.56
N LYS A 83 -10.46 23.51 6.22
CA LYS A 83 -10.24 23.99 7.58
C LYS A 83 -10.10 22.78 8.50
N GLU A 84 -8.89 22.56 9.00
CA GLU A 84 -8.59 21.70 10.16
C GLU A 84 -9.60 22.00 11.28
N ALA A 85 -10.47 21.03 11.56
CA ALA A 85 -11.33 21.05 12.73
C ALA A 85 -10.67 20.18 13.80
N ILE A 86 -10.38 20.84 14.92
CA ILE A 86 -9.83 20.34 16.19
C ILE A 86 -10.58 19.10 16.69
#